data_AF-A0A7S1RAT5-F1
#
_entry.id   AF-A0A7S1RAT5-F1
#
_cell.length_a   1.000
_cell.length_b   1.000
_cell.length_c   1.000
_cell.angle_alpha   90.00
_cell.angle_beta   90.00
_cell.angle_gamma   90.00
#
_symmetry.space_group_name_H-M   'P 1'
#
loop_
_entity.id
_entity.type
_entity.pdbx_description
1 polymer ?
#
loop_
_entity_poly.entity_id
_entity_poly.type
_entity_poly.pdbx_seq_one_letter_code
_entity_poly.pdbx_strand_id
1 'polypeptide(L)'
;VVAKLRAFAHSVEARMAVEPASAGALVVYAPEKVQGAELDPRFEGFVSYWGLEHNSRALLTSLPLDVQATVIDQFGPKGEDVNVNGKFIAFARSVAAARGTNNVLEEFCHHWGLDPDTREHVHSLPQKVRDTLIAEFNPAASTQDINSKLRAFARSIAGNLGITLGYSRPGQPRTVQPPAAGRQQYVQQYVAAPTPALPAPQPAPVPTGCDLTAVDEEAFLVHWGFSSVSGAREILQGLPAEVRARVMREFAPAPGTRDVFKLFAGFANSVNRAATAEAGGYGAHGAPAAAALPVVVAPPAPVVYVESDAEFVERWQLDEGSKALLRGLSEDVRSVVMAEFSPRPPLHDISGKFCSFARSVAARQSAGAPRGQKRGLEEITPGALSPGVSQPLWPRRPPPWRS
;
A
#
# COMPACT_ATOMS: atom_id res chain seq x y z
N VAL A 1 -21.17 -1.27 24.02
CA VAL A 1 -20.44 -2.56 23.81
C VAL A 1 -21.33 -3.77 24.09
N VAL A 2 -22.00 -3.84 25.25
CA VAL A 2 -22.93 -4.95 25.60
C VAL A 2 -24.07 -5.16 24.59
N ALA A 3 -24.64 -4.09 24.03
CA ALA A 3 -25.68 -4.19 23.00
C ALA A 3 -25.17 -4.76 21.66
N LYS A 4 -23.91 -4.47 21.29
CA LYS A 4 -23.26 -5.03 20.09
C LYS A 4 -22.89 -6.51 20.29
N LEU A 5 -22.50 -6.89 21.51
CA LEU A 5 -22.28 -8.30 21.89
C LEU A 5 -23.57 -9.12 21.90
N ARG A 6 -24.71 -8.55 22.35
CA ARG A 6 -26.02 -9.23 22.24
C ARG A 6 -26.51 -9.37 20.80
N ALA A 7 -26.31 -8.35 19.95
CA ALA A 7 -26.64 -8.45 18.53
C ALA A 7 -25.77 -9.50 17.80
N PHE A 8 -24.50 -9.66 18.22
CA PHE A 8 -23.62 -10.71 17.71
C PHE A 8 -24.06 -12.10 18.20
N ALA A 9 -24.41 -12.25 19.48
CA ALA A 9 -24.91 -13.52 20.04
C ALA A 9 -26.21 -13.99 19.36
N HIS A 10 -27.18 -13.10 19.14
CA HIS A 10 -28.42 -13.44 18.44
C HIS A 10 -28.21 -13.73 16.95
N SER A 11 -27.21 -13.12 16.31
CA SER A 11 -26.84 -13.41 14.91
C SER A 11 -26.16 -14.78 14.76
N VAL A 12 -25.48 -15.25 15.81
CA VAL A 12 -24.90 -16.60 15.88
C VAL A 12 -25.97 -17.65 16.19
N GLU A 13 -26.87 -17.39 17.16
CA GLU A 13 -28.00 -18.29 17.46
C GLU A 13 -28.99 -18.44 16.29
N ALA A 14 -29.29 -17.35 15.57
CA ALA A 14 -30.16 -17.40 14.39
C ALA A 14 -29.56 -18.17 13.20
N ARG A 15 -28.24 -18.43 13.22
CA ARG A 15 -27.55 -19.28 12.23
C ARG A 15 -27.44 -20.75 12.65
N MET A 16 -27.67 -21.07 13.93
CA MET A 16 -27.64 -22.45 14.42
C MET A 16 -29.04 -23.09 14.48
N ALA A 17 -30.11 -22.31 14.41
CA ALA A 17 -31.48 -22.79 14.30
C ALA A 17 -31.87 -23.05 12.83
N VAL A 18 -31.29 -24.10 12.23
CA VAL A 18 -31.82 -24.72 11.01
C VAL A 18 -32.48 -26.04 11.40
N GLU A 19 -33.76 -26.19 11.04
CA GLU A 19 -34.57 -27.38 11.27
C GLU A 19 -33.94 -28.67 10.67
N PRO A 20 -34.19 -29.84 11.29
CA PRO A 20 -33.60 -31.10 10.88
C PRO A 20 -34.43 -31.74 9.75
N ALA A 21 -33.94 -31.64 8.52
CA ALA A 21 -34.41 -32.48 7.43
C ALA A 21 -33.23 -33.06 6.64
N SER A 22 -33.24 -34.38 6.54
CA SER A 22 -32.38 -35.25 5.73
C SER A 22 -30.98 -35.54 6.28
N ALA A 23 -30.82 -36.79 6.71
CA ALA A 23 -29.56 -37.43 7.07
C ALA A 23 -28.57 -37.42 5.88
N GLY A 24 -27.80 -36.34 5.77
CA GLY A 24 -26.56 -36.28 5.02
C GLY A 24 -25.41 -36.30 6.02
N ALA A 25 -24.62 -37.37 6.01
CA ALA A 25 -23.47 -37.58 6.87
C ALA A 25 -22.55 -36.35 6.89
N LEU A 26 -22.49 -35.68 8.04
CA LEU A 26 -21.48 -34.68 8.35
C LEU A 26 -20.13 -35.40 8.44
N VAL A 27 -19.37 -35.35 7.35
CA VAL A 27 -17.96 -35.68 7.32
C VAL A 27 -17.25 -34.65 8.17
N VAL A 28 -17.07 -34.99 9.45
CA VAL A 28 -16.03 -34.40 10.27
C VAL A 28 -14.72 -34.74 9.55
N TYR A 29 -14.07 -33.74 8.96
CA TYR A 29 -12.71 -33.85 8.44
C TYR A 29 -11.77 -34.10 9.62
N ALA A 30 -11.71 -35.34 10.09
CA ALA A 30 -10.56 -35.84 10.81
C ALA A 30 -9.35 -35.65 9.87
N PRO A 31 -8.20 -35.13 10.35
CA PRO A 31 -6.99 -35.09 9.54
C PRO A 31 -6.71 -36.51 9.09
N GLU A 32 -6.93 -36.74 7.79
CA GLU A 32 -6.75 -38.02 7.15
C GLU A 32 -5.35 -38.49 7.53
N LYS A 33 -5.28 -39.58 8.32
CA LYS A 33 -4.00 -40.26 8.55
C LYS A 33 -3.55 -40.70 7.18
N VAL A 34 -2.68 -39.91 6.54
CA VAL A 34 -2.06 -40.20 5.25
C VAL A 34 -1.32 -41.52 5.44
N GLN A 35 -2.00 -42.62 5.13
CA GLN A 35 -1.49 -43.97 5.23
C GLN A 35 -0.38 -44.09 4.19
N GLY A 36 0.86 -44.12 4.67
CA GLY A 36 2.04 -44.39 3.85
C GLY A 36 2.14 -43.46 2.65
N ALA A 37 2.46 -42.18 2.87
CA ALA A 37 2.94 -41.34 1.78
C ALA A 37 4.15 -42.03 1.14
N GLU A 38 3.93 -42.63 -0.02
CA GLU A 38 4.92 -43.35 -0.79
C GLU A 38 6.05 -42.37 -1.12
N LEU A 39 7.23 -42.59 -0.54
CA LEU A 39 8.38 -41.70 -0.70
C LEU A 39 8.81 -41.65 -2.17
N ASP A 40 9.31 -40.49 -2.63
CA ASP A 40 9.88 -40.38 -3.98
C ASP A 40 10.93 -41.48 -4.17
N PRO A 41 10.87 -42.31 -5.22
CA PRO A 41 11.79 -43.44 -5.42
C PRO A 41 13.26 -43.01 -5.50
N ARG A 42 13.53 -41.73 -5.81
CA ARG A 42 14.87 -41.14 -5.85
C ARG A 42 15.41 -40.74 -4.47
N PHE A 43 14.58 -40.82 -3.42
CA PHE A 43 14.89 -40.37 -2.07
C PHE A 43 16.16 -41.01 -1.50
N GLU A 44 16.26 -42.34 -1.51
CA GLU A 44 17.42 -43.04 -0.92
C GLU A 44 18.71 -42.77 -1.71
N GLY A 45 18.63 -42.71 -3.04
CA GLY A 45 19.78 -42.39 -3.89
C GLY A 45 20.30 -40.96 -3.65
N PHE A 46 19.39 -40.01 -3.48
CA PHE A 46 19.73 -38.62 -3.17
C PHE A 46 20.35 -38.46 -1.78
N VAL A 47 19.77 -39.08 -0.75
CA VAL A 47 20.29 -39.09 0.63
C VAL A 47 21.68 -39.70 0.67
N SER A 48 21.87 -40.84 0.02
CA SER A 48 23.17 -41.53 -0.04
C SER A 48 24.23 -40.72 -0.79
N TYR A 49 23.87 -40.08 -1.91
CA TYR A 49 24.86 -39.36 -2.71
C TYR A 49 25.37 -38.11 -2.00
N TRP A 50 24.49 -37.33 -1.39
CA TRP A 50 24.86 -36.10 -0.69
C TRP A 50 25.35 -36.35 0.75
N GLY A 51 25.32 -37.61 1.22
CA GLY A 51 25.69 -37.95 2.60
C GLY A 51 24.81 -37.24 3.63
N LEU A 52 23.49 -37.17 3.38
CA LEU A 52 22.58 -36.44 4.27
C LEU A 52 22.44 -37.16 5.62
N GLU A 53 22.61 -36.41 6.70
CA GLU A 53 22.48 -36.90 8.07
C GLU A 53 21.02 -37.17 8.45
N HIS A 54 20.82 -37.84 9.59
CA HIS A 54 19.50 -38.21 10.09
C HIS A 54 18.53 -37.02 10.17
N ASN A 55 18.98 -35.85 10.63
CA ASN A 55 18.14 -34.66 10.75
C ASN A 55 17.71 -34.12 9.37
N SER A 56 18.62 -34.10 8.40
CA SER A 56 18.34 -33.70 7.02
C SER A 56 17.37 -34.67 6.34
N ARG A 57 17.57 -35.97 6.55
CA ARG A 57 16.68 -37.04 6.07
C ARG A 57 15.28 -36.90 6.65
N ALA A 58 15.17 -36.74 7.98
CA ALA A 58 13.89 -36.56 8.66
C ALA A 58 13.14 -35.31 8.17
N LEU A 59 13.87 -34.21 7.92
CA LEU A 59 13.29 -33.01 7.31
C LEU A 59 12.77 -33.30 5.90
N LEU A 60 13.53 -34.00 5.04
CA LEU A 60 13.06 -34.31 3.69
C LEU A 60 11.81 -35.18 3.71
N THR A 61 11.77 -36.20 4.59
CA THR A 61 10.61 -37.09 4.76
C THR A 61 9.36 -36.37 5.26
N SER A 62 9.50 -35.28 6.04
CA SER A 62 8.36 -34.53 6.56
C SER A 62 7.78 -33.52 5.57
N LEU A 63 8.45 -33.24 4.45
CA LEU A 63 7.96 -32.33 3.42
C LEU A 63 6.89 -33.00 2.55
N PRO A 64 5.93 -32.24 1.98
CA PRO A 64 5.01 -32.76 0.96
C PRO A 64 5.75 -33.31 -0.27
N LEU A 65 5.19 -34.31 -0.95
CA LEU A 65 5.86 -35.03 -2.05
C LEU A 65 6.31 -34.13 -3.20
N ASP A 66 5.52 -33.11 -3.55
CA ASP A 66 5.87 -32.15 -4.61
C ASP A 66 7.05 -31.26 -4.21
N VAL A 67 7.13 -30.90 -2.93
CA VAL A 67 8.25 -30.17 -2.34
C VAL A 67 9.49 -31.06 -2.30
N GLN A 68 9.36 -32.33 -1.88
CA GLN A 68 10.45 -33.30 -1.89
C GLN A 68 11.05 -33.43 -3.29
N ALA A 69 10.22 -33.67 -4.31
CA ALA A 69 10.65 -33.80 -5.70
C ALA A 69 11.41 -32.54 -6.16
N THR A 70 10.89 -31.35 -5.84
CA THR A 70 11.55 -30.07 -6.17
C THR A 70 12.91 -29.94 -5.50
N VAL A 71 13.02 -30.33 -4.22
CA VAL A 71 14.28 -30.29 -3.48
C VAL A 71 15.29 -31.25 -4.09
N ILE A 72 14.89 -32.50 -4.38
CA ILE A 72 15.73 -33.51 -5.03
C ILE A 72 16.20 -33.03 -6.42
N ASP A 73 15.33 -32.34 -7.16
CA ASP A 73 15.60 -31.87 -8.52
C ASP A 73 16.35 -30.54 -8.61
N GLN A 74 16.46 -29.76 -7.56
CA GLN A 74 17.10 -28.44 -7.63
C GLN A 74 18.26 -28.28 -6.68
N PHE A 75 18.39 -29.15 -5.68
CA PHE A 75 19.51 -29.08 -4.75
C PHE A 75 20.81 -29.49 -5.44
N GLY A 76 21.71 -28.52 -5.57
CA GLY A 76 23.03 -28.68 -6.16
C GLY A 76 23.97 -27.63 -5.58
N PRO A 77 24.48 -27.81 -4.34
CA PRO A 77 25.40 -26.87 -3.73
C PRO A 77 26.60 -26.61 -4.65
N LYS A 78 26.99 -25.34 -4.78
CA LYS A 78 28.15 -24.91 -5.57
C LYS A 78 29.34 -24.71 -4.63
N GLY A 79 30.46 -25.40 -4.90
CA GLY A 79 31.73 -25.26 -4.18
C GLY A 79 32.18 -26.57 -3.52
N GLU A 80 33.45 -26.62 -3.08
CA GLU A 80 33.91 -27.59 -2.08
C GLU A 80 33.38 -27.14 -0.72
N ASP A 81 32.17 -27.59 -0.38
CA ASP A 81 31.51 -27.16 0.83
C ASP A 81 31.60 -28.21 1.93
N VAL A 82 32.22 -27.81 3.04
CA VAL A 82 32.39 -28.62 4.26
C VAL A 82 31.04 -28.87 4.98
N ASN A 83 29.93 -28.24 4.56
CA ASN A 83 28.63 -28.34 5.25
C ASN A 83 27.43 -28.51 4.28
N VAL A 84 27.35 -29.67 3.63
CA VAL A 84 26.25 -30.02 2.73
C VAL A 84 24.90 -30.05 3.47
N ASN A 85 24.86 -30.62 4.69
CA ASN A 85 23.64 -30.72 5.51
C ASN A 85 23.03 -29.37 5.85
N GLY A 86 23.85 -28.39 6.27
CA GLY A 86 23.39 -27.04 6.56
C GLY A 86 22.80 -26.34 5.33
N LYS A 87 23.46 -26.47 4.17
CA LYS A 87 22.94 -25.92 2.90
C LYS A 87 21.66 -26.60 2.46
N PHE A 88 21.58 -27.91 2.62
CA PHE A 88 20.39 -28.70 2.32
C PHE A 88 19.20 -28.23 3.15
N ILE A 89 19.34 -28.14 4.48
CA ILE A 89 18.26 -27.72 5.38
C ILE A 89 17.77 -26.31 5.03
N ALA A 90 18.69 -25.37 4.79
CA ALA A 90 18.34 -24.01 4.41
C ALA A 90 17.58 -23.96 3.07
N PHE A 91 18.04 -24.73 2.09
CA PHE A 91 17.38 -24.82 0.78
C PHE A 91 16.00 -25.47 0.87
N ALA A 92 15.89 -26.63 1.55
CA ALA A 92 14.64 -27.35 1.71
C ALA A 92 13.57 -26.49 2.42
N ARG A 93 13.95 -25.75 3.46
CA ARG A 93 13.05 -24.79 4.13
C ARG A 93 12.61 -23.65 3.22
N SER A 94 13.51 -23.13 2.39
CA SER A 94 13.19 -22.08 1.41
C SER A 94 12.18 -22.59 0.38
N VAL A 95 12.40 -23.79 -0.18
CA VAL A 95 11.48 -24.41 -1.14
C VAL A 95 10.13 -24.71 -0.48
N ALA A 96 10.12 -25.24 0.75
CA ALA A 96 8.89 -25.50 1.49
C ALA A 96 8.11 -24.22 1.79
N ALA A 97 8.77 -23.13 2.18
CA ALA A 97 8.13 -21.83 2.38
C ALA A 97 7.58 -21.26 1.07
N ALA A 98 8.32 -21.38 -0.03
CA ALA A 98 7.90 -20.93 -1.35
C ALA A 98 6.73 -21.76 -1.93
N ARG A 99 6.67 -23.05 -1.62
CA ARG A 99 5.62 -23.98 -2.08
C ARG A 99 4.38 -23.94 -1.18
N GLY A 100 4.55 -23.82 0.13
CA GLY A 100 3.45 -23.72 1.09
C GLY A 100 2.56 -22.51 0.79
N THR A 101 3.14 -21.39 0.37
CA THR A 101 2.37 -20.21 -0.05
C THR A 101 1.62 -20.45 -1.36
N ASN A 102 2.20 -21.19 -2.31
CA ASN A 102 1.52 -21.52 -3.57
C ASN A 102 0.37 -22.52 -3.37
N ASN A 103 0.51 -23.49 -2.47
CA ASN A 103 -0.57 -24.45 -2.20
C ASN A 103 -1.79 -23.75 -1.55
N VAL A 104 -1.56 -22.93 -0.53
CA VAL A 104 -2.61 -22.09 0.08
C VAL A 104 -3.27 -21.19 -0.97
N LEU A 105 -2.49 -20.67 -1.92
CA LEU A 105 -3.00 -19.84 -3.00
C LEU A 105 -3.86 -20.62 -4.00
N GLU A 106 -3.46 -21.84 -4.37
CA GLU A 106 -4.25 -22.71 -5.25
C GLU A 106 -5.54 -23.17 -4.58
N GLU A 107 -5.51 -23.55 -3.30
CA GLU A 107 -6.70 -23.85 -2.50
C GLU A 107 -7.65 -22.64 -2.46
N PHE A 108 -7.10 -21.45 -2.23
CA PHE A 108 -7.87 -20.20 -2.26
C PHE A 108 -8.48 -19.93 -3.64
N CYS A 109 -7.72 -20.13 -4.72
CA CYS A 109 -8.20 -19.94 -6.08
C CYS A 109 -9.30 -20.95 -6.44
N HIS A 110 -9.18 -22.20 -5.99
CA HIS A 110 -10.17 -23.24 -6.16
C HIS A 110 -11.43 -22.95 -5.35
N HIS A 111 -11.28 -22.57 -4.08
CA HIS A 111 -12.39 -22.24 -3.16
C HIS A 111 -13.29 -21.14 -3.72
N TRP A 112 -12.70 -20.10 -4.33
CA TRP A 112 -13.44 -18.98 -4.91
C TRP A 112 -13.79 -19.14 -6.40
N GLY A 113 -13.41 -20.26 -7.03
CA GLY A 113 -13.68 -20.53 -8.43
C GLY A 113 -13.10 -19.48 -9.38
N LEU A 114 -11.84 -19.06 -9.14
CA LEU A 114 -11.21 -17.99 -9.91
C LEU A 114 -10.87 -18.42 -11.34
N ASP A 115 -11.12 -17.53 -12.30
CA ASP A 115 -10.76 -17.77 -13.71
C ASP A 115 -9.22 -17.81 -13.90
N PRO A 116 -8.71 -18.45 -14.99
CA PRO A 116 -7.26 -18.54 -15.24
C PRO A 116 -6.53 -17.19 -15.21
N ASP A 117 -7.11 -16.14 -15.79
CA ASP A 117 -6.49 -14.82 -15.86
C ASP A 117 -6.40 -14.16 -14.48
N THR A 118 -7.43 -14.35 -13.64
CA THR A 118 -7.48 -13.84 -12.27
C THR A 118 -6.50 -14.62 -11.39
N ARG A 119 -6.36 -15.93 -11.59
CA ARG A 119 -5.35 -16.74 -10.91
C ARG A 119 -3.94 -16.28 -11.27
N GLU A 120 -3.65 -16.09 -12.55
CA GLU A 120 -2.34 -15.58 -12.99
C GLU A 120 -2.08 -14.18 -12.42
N HIS A 121 -3.09 -13.30 -12.43
CA HIS A 121 -3.00 -11.99 -11.79
C HIS A 121 -2.61 -12.12 -10.31
N VAL A 122 -3.32 -12.95 -9.54
CA VAL A 122 -3.04 -13.19 -8.12
C VAL A 122 -1.64 -13.76 -7.90
N HIS A 123 -1.18 -14.68 -8.74
CA HIS A 123 0.17 -15.24 -8.70
C HIS A 123 1.26 -14.21 -8.93
N SER A 124 1.01 -13.23 -9.81
CA SER A 124 1.95 -12.15 -10.10
C SER A 124 1.98 -11.03 -9.05
N LEU A 125 1.07 -11.06 -8.06
CA LEU A 125 1.09 -10.07 -6.97
C LEU A 125 2.27 -10.32 -6.01
N PRO A 126 2.86 -9.25 -5.45
CA PRO A 126 3.87 -9.37 -4.40
C PRO A 126 3.37 -10.20 -3.21
N GLN A 127 4.25 -10.99 -2.58
CA GLN A 127 3.89 -11.91 -1.49
C GLN A 127 3.03 -11.25 -0.41
N LYS A 128 3.44 -10.07 0.07
CA LYS A 128 2.71 -9.33 1.12
C LYS A 128 1.27 -8.99 0.71
N VAL A 129 1.03 -8.70 -0.57
CA VAL A 129 -0.32 -8.43 -1.09
C VAL A 129 -1.12 -9.72 -1.14
N ARG A 130 -0.52 -10.85 -1.57
CA ARG A 130 -1.17 -12.17 -1.60
C ARG A 130 -1.60 -12.62 -0.21
N ASP A 131 -0.72 -12.48 0.79
CA ASP A 131 -1.02 -12.89 2.16
C ASP A 131 -2.21 -12.12 2.74
N THR A 132 -2.22 -10.78 2.60
CA THR A 132 -3.35 -9.95 3.02
C THR A 132 -4.62 -10.26 2.24
N LEU A 133 -4.50 -10.52 0.94
CA LEU A 133 -5.63 -10.88 0.09
C LEU A 133 -6.27 -12.20 0.53
N ILE A 134 -5.47 -13.25 0.78
CA ILE A 134 -5.97 -14.55 1.25
C ILE A 134 -6.64 -14.41 2.63
N ALA A 135 -6.05 -13.62 3.52
CA ALA A 135 -6.55 -13.45 4.89
C ALA A 135 -7.85 -12.62 4.98
N GLU A 136 -7.99 -11.59 4.15
CA GLU A 136 -9.06 -10.58 4.30
C GLU A 136 -10.15 -10.66 3.24
N PHE A 137 -9.92 -11.36 2.12
CA PHE A 137 -10.91 -11.43 1.06
C PHE A 137 -12.07 -12.36 1.43
N ASN A 138 -13.17 -11.73 1.86
CA ASN A 138 -14.42 -12.41 2.23
C ASN A 138 -15.62 -11.71 1.56
N PRO A 139 -15.86 -11.95 0.25
CA PRO A 139 -17.02 -11.38 -0.44
C PRO A 139 -18.33 -11.93 0.14
N ALA A 140 -19.37 -11.10 0.15
CA ALA A 140 -20.72 -11.55 0.54
C ALA A 140 -21.21 -12.65 -0.41
N ALA A 141 -21.97 -13.64 0.10
CA ALA A 141 -22.45 -14.79 -0.67
C ALA A 141 -23.27 -14.42 -1.92
N SER A 142 -23.89 -13.24 -1.95
CA SER A 142 -24.64 -12.70 -3.09
C SER A 142 -23.77 -11.91 -4.10
N THR A 143 -22.44 -11.94 -3.94
CA THR A 143 -21.53 -11.19 -4.81
C THR A 143 -21.54 -11.76 -6.21
N GLN A 144 -22.08 -10.99 -7.14
CA GLN A 144 -21.86 -11.22 -8.57
C GLN A 144 -20.45 -10.73 -8.93
N ASP A 145 -19.78 -11.53 -9.77
CA ASP A 145 -18.41 -11.31 -10.28
C ASP A 145 -17.31 -11.24 -9.19
N ILE A 146 -16.97 -12.41 -8.65
CA ILE A 146 -15.89 -12.59 -7.66
C ILE A 146 -14.54 -12.14 -8.23
N ASN A 147 -14.26 -12.44 -9.50
CA ASN A 147 -12.99 -12.13 -10.17
C ASN A 147 -12.72 -10.63 -10.24
N SER A 148 -13.68 -9.82 -10.70
CA SER A 148 -13.52 -8.36 -10.75
C SER A 148 -13.37 -7.74 -9.36
N LYS A 149 -14.13 -8.22 -8.37
CA LYS A 149 -14.01 -7.72 -6.98
C LYS A 149 -12.66 -8.06 -6.38
N LEU A 150 -12.15 -9.26 -6.62
CA LEU A 150 -10.85 -9.68 -6.15
C LEU A 150 -9.72 -8.83 -6.75
N ARG A 151 -9.75 -8.58 -8.07
CA ARG A 151 -8.79 -7.68 -8.74
C ARG A 151 -8.87 -6.24 -8.23
N ALA A 152 -10.08 -5.75 -7.93
CA ALA A 152 -10.25 -4.42 -7.31
C ALA A 152 -9.69 -4.38 -5.88
N PHE A 153 -9.93 -5.44 -5.10
CA PHE A 153 -9.43 -5.56 -3.73
C PHE A 153 -7.90 -5.66 -3.69
N ALA A 154 -7.30 -6.49 -4.55
CA ALA A 154 -5.85 -6.60 -4.71
C ALA A 154 -5.19 -5.24 -4.98
N ARG A 155 -5.78 -4.45 -5.90
CA ARG A 155 -5.31 -3.08 -6.19
C ARG A 155 -5.44 -2.16 -4.98
N SER A 156 -6.52 -2.26 -4.21
CA SER A 156 -6.70 -1.48 -2.99
C SER A 156 -5.64 -1.83 -1.93
N ILE A 157 -5.34 -3.12 -1.73
CA ILE A 157 -4.30 -3.56 -0.81
C ILE A 157 -2.94 -3.01 -1.25
N ALA A 158 -2.59 -3.16 -2.52
CA ALA A 158 -1.32 -2.68 -3.04
C ALA A 158 -1.17 -1.15 -2.89
N GLY A 159 -2.24 -0.39 -3.16
CA GLY A 159 -2.27 1.06 -2.94
C GLY A 159 -2.08 1.44 -1.46
N ASN A 160 -2.75 0.74 -0.54
CA ASN A 160 -2.59 0.96 0.90
C ASN A 160 -1.19 0.63 1.41
N LEU A 161 -0.50 -0.33 0.79
CA LEU A 161 0.87 -0.70 1.11
C LEU A 161 1.92 0.19 0.41
N GLY A 162 1.50 1.17 -0.41
CA GLY A 162 2.40 2.00 -1.20
C GLY A 162 3.12 1.22 -2.31
N ILE A 163 2.62 0.04 -2.69
CA ILE A 163 3.19 -0.79 -3.74
C ILE A 163 2.49 -0.44 -5.06
N THR A 164 3.21 0.26 -5.93
CA THR A 164 2.72 0.53 -7.29
C THR A 164 2.81 -0.75 -8.12
N LEU A 165 1.69 -1.45 -8.30
CA LEU A 165 1.62 -2.58 -9.23
C LEU A 165 1.77 -2.04 -10.66
N GLY A 166 2.84 -2.45 -11.36
CA GLY A 166 3.21 -1.98 -12.69
C GLY A 166 2.27 -2.41 -13.82
N TYR A 167 0.97 -2.59 -13.57
CA TYR A 167 0.01 -2.94 -14.60
C TYR A 167 -0.15 -1.76 -15.57
N SER A 168 0.56 -1.86 -16.68
CA SER A 168 0.21 -1.17 -17.91
C SER A 168 -1.17 -1.68 -18.31
N ARG A 169 -2.20 -0.83 -18.21
CA ARG A 169 -3.57 -1.13 -18.60
C ARG A 169 -3.56 -1.79 -20.00
N PRO A 170 -3.82 -3.11 -20.11
CA PRO A 170 -3.80 -3.77 -21.40
C PRO A 170 -4.98 -3.24 -22.21
N GLY A 171 -4.69 -2.64 -23.37
CA GLY A 171 -5.72 -2.24 -24.33
C GLY A 171 -6.14 -0.77 -24.35
N GLN A 172 -5.37 0.17 -23.77
CA GLN A 172 -5.52 1.56 -24.23
C GLN A 172 -4.68 1.70 -25.52
N PRO A 173 -5.30 1.79 -26.72
CA PRO A 173 -4.53 1.99 -27.94
C PRO A 173 -3.68 3.23 -27.74
N ARG A 174 -2.37 3.09 -27.92
CA ARG A 174 -1.47 4.22 -28.09
C ARG A 174 -2.05 5.04 -29.24
N THR A 175 -2.76 6.12 -28.94
CA THR A 175 -2.94 7.20 -29.89
C THR A 175 -1.55 7.73 -30.13
N VAL A 176 -0.92 7.24 -31.19
CA VAL A 176 0.25 7.84 -31.79
C VAL A 176 -0.18 9.27 -32.09
N GLN A 177 0.26 10.20 -31.25
CA GLN A 177 0.07 11.62 -31.50
C GLN A 177 0.86 11.90 -32.80
N PRO A 178 0.19 12.19 -33.93
CA PRO A 178 0.92 12.45 -35.16
C PRO A 178 1.79 13.69 -34.96
N PRO A 179 3.00 13.71 -35.54
CA PRO A 179 3.87 14.88 -35.49
C PRO A 179 3.16 16.07 -36.12
N ALA A 180 3.23 17.20 -35.43
CA ALA A 180 2.65 18.47 -35.86
C ALA A 180 3.21 18.90 -37.22
N ALA A 181 2.49 18.61 -38.29
CA ALA A 181 2.67 19.23 -39.59
C ALA A 181 1.52 20.22 -39.84
N GLY A 182 1.89 21.40 -40.31
CA GLY A 182 1.10 22.63 -40.29
C GLY A 182 -0.34 22.51 -40.82
N ARG A 183 -1.28 23.03 -40.02
CA ARG A 183 -2.66 23.26 -40.45
C ARG A 183 -2.73 24.63 -41.13
N GLN A 184 -2.68 24.61 -42.46
CA GLN A 184 -3.18 25.71 -43.28
C GLN A 184 -4.66 25.96 -42.96
N GLN A 185 -4.97 27.23 -42.72
CA GLN A 185 -6.31 27.75 -42.52
C GLN A 185 -7.09 27.67 -43.85
N TYR A 186 -8.01 26.71 -43.96
CA TYR A 186 -9.09 26.78 -44.95
C TYR A 186 -10.29 27.43 -44.27
N VAL A 187 -10.57 28.67 -44.63
CA VAL A 187 -11.75 29.42 -44.18
C VAL A 187 -12.92 29.00 -45.08
N GLN A 188 -13.71 28.02 -44.63
CA GLN A 188 -14.98 27.70 -45.29
C GLN A 188 -16.07 28.59 -44.68
N GLN A 189 -16.47 29.56 -45.49
CA GLN A 189 -17.50 30.56 -45.24
C GLN A 189 -18.89 29.88 -45.26
N TYR A 190 -19.43 29.56 -44.08
CA TYR A 190 -20.84 29.19 -43.91
C TYR A 190 -21.62 30.43 -43.48
N VAL A 191 -22.56 30.84 -44.33
CA VAL A 191 -23.52 31.90 -44.06
C VAL A 191 -24.67 31.28 -43.25
N ALA A 192 -24.64 31.44 -41.93
CA ALA A 192 -25.74 31.02 -41.05
C ALA A 192 -26.70 32.19 -40.81
N ALA A 193 -28.00 31.89 -40.91
CA ALA A 193 -29.12 32.80 -40.70
C ALA A 193 -29.17 33.35 -39.25
N PRO A 194 -29.75 34.55 -39.03
CA PRO A 194 -29.76 35.20 -37.72
C PRO A 194 -30.74 34.51 -36.76
N THR A 195 -30.20 33.83 -35.75
CA THR A 195 -30.94 33.37 -34.57
C THR A 195 -31.24 34.56 -33.66
N PRO A 196 -32.50 34.78 -33.21
CA PRO A 196 -32.83 35.85 -32.28
C PRO A 196 -32.16 35.60 -30.92
N ALA A 197 -31.43 36.62 -30.45
CA ALA A 197 -30.70 36.62 -29.19
C ALA A 197 -31.66 36.52 -27.99
N LEU A 198 -31.59 35.41 -27.28
CA LEU A 198 -32.08 35.32 -25.90
C LEU A 198 -31.09 36.05 -24.97
N PRO A 199 -31.57 36.85 -24.00
CA PRO A 199 -30.71 37.56 -23.06
C PRO A 199 -29.97 36.54 -22.18
N ALA A 200 -28.64 36.67 -22.14
CA ALA A 200 -27.79 35.91 -21.23
C ALA A 200 -28.25 36.13 -19.77
N PRO A 201 -28.35 35.06 -18.94
CA PRO A 201 -28.60 35.23 -17.52
C PRO A 201 -27.42 36.00 -16.90
N GLN A 202 -27.69 37.20 -16.41
CA GLN A 202 -26.73 37.96 -15.62
C GLN A 202 -26.36 37.13 -14.39
N PRO A 203 -25.05 36.91 -14.10
CA PRO A 203 -24.65 36.31 -12.84
C PRO A 203 -25.09 37.24 -11.72
N ALA A 204 -25.97 36.74 -10.85
CA ALA A 204 -26.41 37.46 -9.67
C ALA A 204 -25.20 37.92 -8.83
N PRO A 205 -25.26 39.10 -8.20
CA PRO A 205 -24.20 39.56 -7.30
C PRO A 205 -24.02 38.53 -6.19
N VAL A 206 -22.82 37.95 -6.11
CA VAL A 206 -22.41 37.12 -4.98
C VAL A 206 -22.42 37.99 -3.72
N PRO A 207 -23.17 37.62 -2.66
CA PRO A 207 -23.16 38.34 -1.40
C PRO A 207 -21.78 38.17 -0.74
N THR A 208 -20.94 39.18 -0.91
CA THR A 208 -19.66 39.32 -0.21
C THR A 208 -19.95 39.66 1.25
N GLY A 209 -20.08 38.64 2.11
CA GLY A 209 -20.26 38.85 3.55
C GLY A 209 -21.22 37.90 4.26
N CYS A 210 -21.41 36.67 3.77
CA CYS A 210 -22.05 35.64 4.59
C CYS A 210 -21.04 35.15 5.62
N ASP A 211 -21.07 35.79 6.79
CA ASP A 211 -20.53 35.25 8.04
C ASP A 211 -21.21 33.89 8.26
N LEU A 212 -20.55 32.80 7.86
CA LEU A 212 -21.06 31.46 8.06
C LEU A 212 -21.03 31.19 9.56
N THR A 213 -22.21 31.25 10.16
CA THR A 213 -22.36 31.15 11.61
C THR A 213 -22.27 29.69 12.04
N ALA A 214 -22.05 29.45 13.34
CA ALA A 214 -22.12 28.11 13.93
C ALA A 214 -23.46 27.39 13.64
N VAL A 215 -24.53 28.12 13.28
CA VAL A 215 -25.83 27.56 12.89
C VAL A 215 -25.76 26.82 11.55
N ASP A 216 -24.95 27.31 10.61
CA ASP A 216 -24.76 26.70 9.29
C ASP A 216 -23.95 25.40 9.37
N GLU A 217 -23.02 25.32 10.32
CA GLU A 217 -22.24 24.10 10.59
C GLU A 217 -23.13 22.95 11.07
N GLU A 218 -24.05 23.24 12.00
CA GLU A 218 -24.95 22.21 12.52
C GLU A 218 -25.89 21.69 11.44
N ALA A 219 -26.44 22.58 10.61
CA ALA A 219 -27.27 22.20 9.48
C ALA A 219 -26.51 21.31 8.48
N PHE A 220 -25.25 21.64 8.18
CA PHE A 220 -24.39 20.82 7.32
C PHE A 220 -24.12 19.44 7.91
N LEU A 221 -23.80 19.36 9.21
CA LEU A 221 -23.56 18.09 9.90
C LEU A 221 -24.81 17.21 9.92
N VAL A 222 -25.99 17.80 10.15
CA VAL A 222 -27.27 17.08 10.09
C VAL A 222 -27.56 16.60 8.66
N HIS A 223 -27.38 17.46 7.66
CA HIS A 223 -27.67 17.14 6.26
C HIS A 223 -26.89 15.91 5.76
N TRP A 224 -25.62 15.80 6.14
CA TRP A 224 -24.76 14.68 5.75
C TRP A 224 -24.76 13.50 6.73
N GLY A 225 -25.60 13.53 7.78
CA GLY A 225 -25.69 12.45 8.77
C GLY A 225 -24.47 12.35 9.69
N PHE A 226 -23.74 13.45 9.89
CA PHE A 226 -22.56 13.54 10.75
C PHE A 226 -22.87 13.90 12.20
N SER A 227 -24.11 14.24 12.54
CA SER A 227 -24.49 14.69 13.90
C SER A 227 -24.11 13.71 15.02
N SER A 228 -24.08 12.41 14.74
CA SER A 228 -23.68 11.38 15.71
C SER A 228 -22.19 11.06 15.72
N VAL A 229 -21.41 11.62 14.78
CA VAL A 229 -19.98 11.34 14.62
C VAL A 229 -19.19 12.52 15.17
N SER A 230 -18.70 12.40 16.41
CA SER A 230 -17.96 13.46 17.11
C SER A 230 -16.79 14.03 16.31
N GLY A 231 -16.09 13.18 15.54
CA GLY A 231 -14.93 13.61 14.76
C GLY A 231 -15.23 14.60 13.62
N ALA A 232 -16.46 14.67 13.09
CA ALA A 232 -16.76 15.56 11.95
C ALA A 232 -16.74 17.03 12.37
N ARG A 233 -17.31 17.33 13.54
CA ARG A 233 -17.33 18.67 14.13
C ARG A 233 -15.91 19.11 14.50
N GLU A 234 -15.13 18.23 15.12
CA GLU A 234 -13.72 18.49 15.45
C GLU A 234 -12.89 18.82 14.21
N ILE A 235 -13.10 18.11 13.10
CA ILE A 235 -12.43 18.40 11.82
C ILE A 235 -12.81 19.79 11.31
N LEU A 236 -14.09 20.16 11.26
CA LEU A 236 -14.52 21.49 10.80
C LEU A 236 -13.96 22.60 11.69
N GLN A 237 -14.04 22.44 13.02
CA GLN A 237 -13.58 23.44 13.98
C GLN A 237 -12.05 23.62 13.98
N GLY A 238 -11.30 22.59 13.56
CA GLY A 238 -9.86 22.66 13.38
C GLY A 238 -9.41 23.35 12.09
N LEU A 239 -10.31 23.67 11.16
CA LEU A 239 -9.98 24.35 9.90
C LEU A 239 -10.06 25.87 10.05
N PRO A 240 -9.20 26.64 9.35
CA PRO A 240 -9.39 28.08 9.20
C PRO A 240 -10.77 28.40 8.63
N ALA A 241 -11.39 29.51 9.06
CA ALA A 241 -12.77 29.85 8.71
C ALA A 241 -13.05 29.81 7.20
N GLU A 242 -12.14 30.34 6.38
CA GLU A 242 -12.24 30.34 4.92
C GLU A 242 -12.20 28.92 4.32
N VAL A 243 -11.33 28.06 4.86
CA VAL A 243 -11.19 26.67 4.43
C VAL A 243 -12.43 25.87 4.82
N ARG A 244 -12.93 26.08 6.04
CA ARG A 244 -14.16 25.47 6.54
C ARG A 244 -15.36 25.83 5.66
N ALA A 245 -15.53 27.12 5.34
CA ALA A 245 -16.55 27.61 4.42
C ALA A 245 -16.48 26.93 3.05
N ARG A 246 -15.26 26.84 2.50
CA ARG A 246 -15.01 26.17 1.22
C ARG A 246 -15.38 24.68 1.26
N VAL A 247 -15.01 23.98 2.33
CA VAL A 247 -15.35 22.57 2.53
C VAL A 247 -16.87 22.39 2.58
N MET A 248 -17.59 23.21 3.36
CA MET A 248 -19.05 23.10 3.47
C MET A 248 -19.76 23.38 2.14
N ARG A 249 -19.23 24.30 1.32
CA ARG A 249 -19.79 24.66 0.02
C ARG A 249 -19.51 23.63 -1.08
N GLU A 250 -18.31 23.07 -1.10
CA GLU A 250 -17.84 22.23 -2.21
C GLU A 250 -18.01 20.73 -1.95
N PHE A 251 -18.28 20.33 -0.70
CA PHE A 251 -18.46 18.91 -0.38
C PHE A 251 -19.81 18.39 -0.87
N ALA A 252 -19.79 17.69 -2.01
CA ALA A 252 -20.95 17.05 -2.64
C ALA A 252 -20.62 15.59 -3.01
N PRO A 253 -20.61 14.65 -2.05
CA PRO A 253 -20.38 13.24 -2.31
C PRO A 253 -21.46 12.66 -3.24
N ALA A 254 -21.07 11.72 -4.10
CA ALA A 254 -22.02 11.04 -4.99
C ALA A 254 -23.06 10.22 -4.17
N PRO A 255 -24.32 10.15 -4.63
CA PRO A 255 -25.34 9.34 -3.98
C PRO A 255 -24.91 7.87 -3.92
N GLY A 256 -25.10 7.23 -2.76
CA GLY A 256 -24.70 5.84 -2.52
C GLY A 256 -23.25 5.65 -2.04
N THR A 257 -22.53 6.73 -1.71
CA THR A 257 -21.19 6.62 -1.11
C THR A 257 -21.27 5.92 0.26
N ARG A 258 -20.60 4.76 0.38
CA ARG A 258 -20.68 3.88 1.56
C ARG A 258 -20.12 4.50 2.85
N ASP A 259 -19.12 5.37 2.75
CA ASP A 259 -18.47 6.02 3.89
C ASP A 259 -18.26 7.51 3.61
N VAL A 260 -19.35 8.26 3.77
CA VAL A 260 -19.38 9.72 3.53
C VAL A 260 -18.44 10.45 4.48
N PHE A 261 -18.27 9.96 5.71
CA PHE A 261 -17.40 10.56 6.72
C PHE A 261 -15.92 10.44 6.33
N LYS A 262 -15.46 9.27 5.90
CA LYS A 262 -14.08 9.09 5.44
C LYS A 262 -13.77 9.96 4.22
N LEU A 263 -14.73 10.06 3.29
CA LEU A 263 -14.59 10.93 2.13
C LEU A 263 -14.52 12.41 2.53
N PHE A 264 -15.38 12.83 3.46
CA PHE A 264 -15.37 14.16 4.05
C PHE A 264 -14.04 14.50 4.72
N ALA A 265 -13.52 13.63 5.59
CA ALA A 265 -12.26 13.84 6.27
C ALA A 265 -11.08 13.94 5.28
N GLY A 266 -11.07 13.10 4.24
CA GLY A 266 -10.08 13.18 3.16
C GLY A 266 -10.16 14.49 2.37
N PHE A 267 -11.37 14.90 2.00
CA PHE A 267 -11.64 16.13 1.28
C PHE A 267 -11.22 17.37 2.08
N ALA A 268 -11.63 17.47 3.34
CA ALA A 268 -11.28 18.54 4.25
C ALA A 268 -9.76 18.73 4.38
N ASN A 269 -9.01 17.64 4.56
CA ASN A 269 -7.54 17.69 4.61
C ASN A 269 -6.94 18.14 3.26
N SER A 270 -7.53 17.74 2.13
CA SER A 270 -7.06 18.16 0.81
C SER A 270 -7.25 19.65 0.58
N VAL A 271 -8.43 20.20 0.91
CA VAL A 271 -8.72 21.64 0.78
C VAL A 271 -7.82 22.45 1.71
N ASN A 272 -7.59 21.99 2.94
CA ASN A 272 -6.69 22.66 3.88
C ASN A 272 -5.26 22.73 3.33
N ARG A 273 -4.73 21.64 2.77
CA ARG A 273 -3.39 21.65 2.15
C ARG A 273 -3.31 22.61 0.98
N ALA A 274 -4.32 22.64 0.12
CA ALA A 274 -4.38 23.57 -1.00
C ALA A 274 -4.35 25.03 -0.52
N ALA A 275 -5.16 25.36 0.48
CA ALA A 275 -5.19 26.70 1.07
C ALA A 275 -3.86 27.10 1.73
N THR A 276 -3.20 26.17 2.44
CA THR A 276 -1.86 26.45 3.01
C THR A 276 -0.79 26.64 1.95
N ALA A 277 -0.88 25.95 0.81
CA ALA A 277 0.05 26.12 -0.30
C ALA A 277 -0.16 27.48 -1.00
N GLU A 278 -1.41 27.91 -1.16
CA GLU A 278 -1.77 29.23 -1.70
C GLU A 278 -1.29 30.37 -0.78
N ALA A 279 -1.42 30.19 0.55
CA ALA A 279 -0.95 31.16 1.52
C ALA A 279 0.59 31.26 1.59
N GLY A 280 1.31 30.15 1.32
CA GLY A 280 2.78 30.10 1.34
C GLY A 280 3.48 30.45 0.03
N GLY A 281 2.77 30.57 -1.10
CA GLY A 281 3.33 30.65 -2.44
C GLY A 281 3.71 32.05 -2.96
N TYR A 282 3.37 33.12 -2.24
CA TYR A 282 3.49 34.51 -2.72
C TYR A 282 4.54 35.36 -1.98
N GLY A 283 5.66 34.77 -1.53
CA GLY A 283 6.63 35.46 -0.67
C GLY A 283 8.11 35.44 -1.08
N ALA A 284 8.50 34.86 -2.21
CA ALA A 284 9.91 34.62 -2.50
C ALA A 284 10.47 35.30 -3.77
N HIS A 285 9.94 36.44 -4.21
CA HIS A 285 10.65 37.36 -5.13
C HIS A 285 10.15 38.80 -4.96
N GLY A 286 10.54 39.44 -3.87
CA GLY A 286 10.36 40.88 -3.67
C GLY A 286 11.59 41.44 -2.95
N ALA A 287 12.55 41.95 -3.71
CA ALA A 287 13.68 42.69 -3.16
C ALA A 287 13.17 43.98 -2.48
N PRO A 288 13.47 44.22 -1.19
CA PRO A 288 13.11 45.49 -0.57
C PRO A 288 14.10 46.58 -1.01
N ALA A 289 13.54 47.64 -1.61
CA ALA A 289 14.24 48.90 -1.82
C ALA A 289 14.61 49.52 -0.47
N ALA A 290 15.86 49.95 -0.36
CA ALA A 290 16.45 50.56 0.81
C ALA A 290 15.74 51.86 1.20
N ALA A 291 15.11 51.86 2.37
CA ALA A 291 14.77 53.06 3.11
C ALA A 291 15.30 52.90 4.55
N ALA A 292 16.25 53.75 4.90
CA ALA A 292 16.90 53.79 6.20
C ALA A 292 15.88 54.11 7.30
N LEU A 293 15.71 53.18 8.24
CA LEU A 293 14.96 53.35 9.47
C LEU A 293 15.85 53.06 10.68
N PRO A 294 15.54 53.66 11.84
CA PRO A 294 16.43 53.74 13.00
C PRO A 294 16.76 52.37 13.62
N VAL A 295 17.98 52.27 14.15
CA VAL A 295 18.51 51.13 14.90
C VAL A 295 17.62 50.84 16.10
N VAL A 296 16.68 49.91 15.94
CA VAL A 296 15.96 49.25 17.02
C VAL A 296 16.81 48.07 17.45
N VAL A 297 17.22 48.06 18.72
CA VAL A 297 17.97 46.99 19.37
C VAL A 297 17.27 45.65 19.08
N ALA A 298 17.99 44.77 18.39
CA ALA A 298 17.49 43.46 17.99
C ALA A 298 17.00 42.68 19.22
N PRO A 299 15.76 42.17 19.22
CA PRO A 299 15.32 41.26 20.27
C PRO A 299 16.23 40.03 20.28
N PRO A 300 16.58 39.49 21.46
CA PRO A 300 17.43 38.30 21.55
C PRO A 300 16.82 37.18 20.72
N ALA A 301 17.64 36.53 19.90
CA ALA A 301 17.23 35.42 19.06
C ALA A 301 16.46 34.40 19.91
N PRO A 302 15.33 33.86 19.42
CA PRO A 302 14.56 32.87 20.16
C PRO A 302 15.48 31.68 20.44
N VAL A 303 15.69 31.41 21.72
CA VAL A 303 16.35 30.20 22.20
C VAL A 303 15.50 29.02 21.70
N VAL A 304 15.99 28.34 20.67
CA VAL A 304 15.41 27.08 20.21
C VAL A 304 15.74 26.06 21.29
N TYR A 305 14.75 25.73 22.11
CA TYR A 305 14.88 24.65 23.08
C TYR A 305 15.03 23.34 22.31
N VAL A 306 16.25 22.81 22.30
CA VAL A 306 16.52 21.45 21.82
C VAL A 306 16.05 20.52 22.92
N GLU A 307 14.88 19.92 22.73
CA GLU A 307 14.39 18.89 23.63
C GLU A 307 15.38 17.72 23.66
N SER A 308 15.62 17.15 24.85
CA SER A 308 16.50 15.99 24.98
C SER A 308 15.81 14.69 24.52
N ASP A 309 16.58 13.72 24.02
CA ASP A 309 16.05 12.40 23.63
C ASP A 309 15.26 11.72 24.77
N ALA A 310 15.64 11.96 26.03
CA ALA A 310 14.98 11.38 27.20
C ALA A 310 13.57 11.95 27.41
N GLU A 311 13.41 13.27 27.31
CA GLU A 311 12.12 13.96 27.47
C GLU A 311 11.15 13.56 26.34
N PHE A 312 11.66 13.47 25.11
CA PHE A 312 10.86 13.08 23.96
C PHE A 312 10.36 11.63 24.08
N VAL A 313 11.23 10.71 24.51
CA VAL A 313 10.89 9.31 24.74
C VAL A 313 9.85 9.15 25.85
N GLU A 314 9.98 9.90 26.93
CA GLU A 314 9.03 9.88 28.04
C GLU A 314 7.67 10.45 27.61
N ARG A 315 7.66 11.58 26.89
CA ARG A 315 6.42 12.21 26.40
C ARG A 315 5.59 11.28 25.53
N TRP A 316 6.24 10.53 24.64
CA TRP A 316 5.56 9.65 23.68
C TRP A 316 5.47 8.19 24.14
N GLN A 317 5.98 7.87 25.34
CA GLN A 317 6.02 6.51 25.89
C GLN A 317 6.61 5.49 24.91
N LEU A 318 7.73 5.84 24.26
CA LEU A 318 8.37 4.97 23.28
C LEU A 318 8.96 3.72 23.93
N ASP A 319 8.78 2.57 23.28
CA ASP A 319 9.39 1.31 23.72
C ASP A 319 10.91 1.27 23.48
N GLU A 320 11.57 0.25 24.03
CA GLU A 320 13.03 0.13 23.97
C GLU A 320 13.56 -0.03 22.55
N GLY A 321 12.79 -0.66 21.65
CA GLY A 321 13.14 -0.78 20.24
C GLY A 321 13.12 0.57 19.52
N SER A 322 12.11 1.39 19.81
CA SER A 322 11.94 2.75 19.28
C SER A 322 13.01 3.70 19.82
N LYS A 323 13.38 3.57 21.11
CA LYS A 323 14.52 4.29 21.71
C LYS A 323 15.84 3.93 21.04
N ALA A 324 16.09 2.64 20.81
CA ALA A 324 17.29 2.17 20.11
C ALA A 324 17.35 2.72 18.68
N LEU A 325 16.20 2.75 17.98
CA LEU A 325 16.11 3.36 16.66
C LEU A 325 16.43 4.86 16.71
N LEU A 326 15.83 5.62 17.64
CA LEU A 326 16.07 7.07 17.79
C LEU A 326 17.55 7.39 18.03
N ARG A 327 18.23 6.62 18.89
CA ARG A 327 19.67 6.74 19.17
C ARG A 327 20.56 6.36 17.99
N GLY A 328 20.06 5.55 17.06
CA GLY A 328 20.79 5.09 15.87
C GLY A 328 20.65 6.01 14.65
N LEU A 329 19.78 7.02 14.70
CA LEU A 329 19.63 8.00 13.62
C LEU A 329 20.78 9.02 13.64
N SER A 330 21.13 9.57 12.48
CA SER A 330 22.03 10.73 12.43
C SER A 330 21.37 11.94 13.12
N GLU A 331 22.19 12.84 13.65
CA GLU A 331 21.73 14.00 14.43
C GLU A 331 20.73 14.89 13.65
N ASP A 332 20.97 15.10 12.36
CA ASP A 332 20.07 15.84 11.47
C ASP A 332 18.72 15.15 11.28
N VAL A 333 18.72 13.82 11.08
CA VAL A 333 17.48 13.03 10.94
C VAL A 333 16.72 13.02 12.25
N ARG A 334 17.42 12.81 13.36
CA ARG A 334 16.86 12.78 14.72
C ARG A 334 16.16 14.10 15.05
N SER A 335 16.81 15.23 14.78
CA SER A 335 16.26 16.57 15.01
C SER A 335 14.96 16.79 14.23
N VAL A 336 14.91 16.40 12.96
CA VAL A 336 13.69 16.48 12.14
C VAL A 336 12.59 15.56 12.66
N VAL A 337 12.95 14.34 13.07
CA VAL A 337 11.99 13.40 13.65
C VAL A 337 11.37 13.96 14.93
N MET A 338 12.20 14.49 15.85
CA MET A 338 11.71 15.05 17.11
C MET A 338 10.85 16.30 16.90
N ALA A 339 11.17 17.13 15.91
CA ALA A 339 10.40 18.33 15.58
C ALA A 339 9.06 18.03 14.88
N GLU A 340 9.03 17.05 13.96
CA GLU A 340 7.85 16.81 13.12
C GLU A 340 6.90 15.73 13.66
N PHE A 341 7.36 14.86 14.57
CA PHE A 341 6.56 13.75 15.04
C PHE A 341 5.44 14.22 16.00
N SER A 342 4.25 14.40 15.43
CA SER A 342 3.03 14.75 16.14
C SER A 342 1.88 13.81 15.74
N PRO A 343 1.83 12.59 16.28
CA PRO A 343 0.82 11.61 15.89
C PRO A 343 -0.57 12.01 16.41
N ARG A 344 -1.60 11.87 15.55
CA ARG A 344 -2.98 12.27 15.88
C ARG A 344 -3.69 11.25 16.79
N PRO A 345 -4.37 11.68 17.88
CA PRO A 345 -5.24 10.82 18.69
C PRO A 345 -6.46 10.27 17.90
N PRO A 346 -7.04 9.10 18.30
CA PRO A 346 -6.58 8.20 19.35
C PRO A 346 -5.34 7.38 18.92
N LEU A 347 -4.39 7.24 19.83
CA LEU A 347 -3.11 6.62 19.58
C LEU A 347 -3.11 5.16 20.05
N HIS A 348 -3.40 4.24 19.15
CA HIS A 348 -2.94 2.87 19.28
C HIS A 348 -1.55 2.75 18.63
N ASP A 349 -0.63 2.09 19.33
CA ASP A 349 0.74 1.77 18.90
C ASP A 349 1.59 3.00 18.49
N ILE A 350 1.94 3.84 19.47
CA ILE A 350 2.77 5.04 19.24
C ILE A 350 4.17 4.64 18.74
N SER A 351 4.77 3.60 19.34
CA SER A 351 6.08 3.06 18.96
C SER A 351 6.14 2.62 17.49
N GLY A 352 5.14 1.87 17.01
CA GLY A 352 5.06 1.44 15.62
C GLY A 352 4.92 2.59 14.63
N LYS A 353 4.10 3.61 14.98
CA LYS A 353 3.96 4.83 14.19
C LYS A 353 5.26 5.64 14.16
N PHE A 354 5.92 5.79 15.30
CA PHE A 354 7.22 6.44 15.42
C PHE A 354 8.27 5.74 14.55
N CYS A 355 8.41 4.41 14.68
CA CYS A 355 9.36 3.63 13.87
C CYS A 355 9.14 3.82 12.36
N SER A 356 7.89 3.80 11.92
CA SER A 356 7.53 3.97 10.51
C SER A 356 7.87 5.38 10.02
N PHE A 357 7.56 6.40 10.81
CA PHE A 357 7.87 7.80 10.51
C PHE A 357 9.37 8.07 10.46
N ALA A 358 10.12 7.64 11.48
CA ALA A 358 11.57 7.79 11.56
C ALA A 358 12.29 7.17 10.36
N ARG A 359 11.89 5.96 9.93
CA ARG A 359 12.42 5.32 8.72
C ARG A 359 12.10 6.11 7.45
N SER A 360 10.89 6.68 7.35
CA SER A 360 10.52 7.53 6.22
C SER A 360 11.31 8.83 6.17
N VAL A 361 11.61 9.46 7.31
CA VAL A 361 12.47 10.67 7.37
C VAL A 361 13.90 10.30 6.97
N ALA A 362 14.46 9.23 7.53
CA ALA A 362 15.80 8.75 7.21
C ALA A 362 15.95 8.41 5.71
N ALA A 363 14.95 7.77 5.10
CA ALA A 363 14.95 7.46 3.67
C ALA A 363 14.87 8.73 2.79
N ARG A 364 14.14 9.76 3.22
CA ARG A 364 14.05 11.04 2.50
C ARG A 364 15.39 11.79 2.53
N GLN A 365 16.06 11.81 3.68
CA GLN A 365 17.35 12.48 3.81
C GLN A 365 18.49 11.73 3.10
N SER A 366 18.50 10.40 3.14
CA SER A 366 19.49 9.61 2.38
C SER A 366 19.26 9.66 0.87
N ALA A 367 18.03 9.87 0.43
CA ALA A 367 17.69 10.10 -0.97
C ALA A 367 17.95 11.54 -1.45
N GLY A 368 18.62 12.38 -0.63
CA GLY A 368 18.94 13.80 -0.86
C GLY A 368 19.87 14.14 -2.03
N ALA A 369 19.92 13.29 -3.08
CA ALA A 369 20.24 13.76 -4.42
C ALA A 369 18.93 14.24 -5.09
N PRO A 370 18.86 15.46 -5.64
CA PRO A 370 17.61 16.05 -6.11
C PRO A 370 17.01 15.24 -7.26
N ARG A 371 16.01 14.41 -6.96
CA ARG A 371 15.07 13.88 -7.96
C ARG A 371 14.06 14.97 -8.32
N GLY A 372 14.54 15.95 -9.09
CA GLY A 372 13.79 17.17 -9.39
C GLY A 372 14.26 17.90 -10.66
N GLN A 373 14.69 17.17 -11.69
CA GLN A 373 14.66 17.67 -13.07
C GLN A 373 14.62 16.46 -14.00
N LYS A 374 13.49 16.27 -14.70
CA LYS A 374 13.45 15.49 -15.94
C LYS A 374 14.36 16.22 -16.95
N ARG A 375 15.67 15.98 -16.93
CA ARG A 375 16.51 16.23 -18.09
C ARG A 375 16.18 15.16 -19.12
N GLY A 376 16.00 15.62 -20.36
CA GLY A 376 15.68 14.80 -21.51
C GLY A 376 16.65 13.63 -21.64
N LEU A 377 16.06 12.51 -22.03
CA LEU A 377 16.74 11.33 -22.52
C LEU A 377 17.49 11.70 -23.80
N GLU A 378 18.73 12.20 -23.68
CA GLU A 378 19.68 12.12 -24.79
C GLU A 378 20.16 10.68 -24.89
N GLU A 379 19.64 10.04 -25.93
CA GLU A 379 20.22 9.00 -26.77
C GLU A 379 21.72 8.77 -26.56
N ILE A 380 22.05 7.73 -25.78
CA ILE A 380 23.40 7.16 -25.72
C ILE A 380 23.43 5.91 -26.62
N THR A 381 24.13 6.06 -27.73
CA THR A 381 24.56 5.05 -28.69
C THR A 381 25.31 3.89 -28.00
N PRO A 382 24.98 2.62 -28.23
CA PRO A 382 25.75 1.50 -27.72
C PRO A 382 26.86 1.12 -28.70
N GLY A 383 28.11 1.39 -28.33
CA GLY A 383 29.27 0.93 -29.09
C GLY A 383 30.55 1.01 -28.28
N ALA A 384 30.91 -0.09 -27.60
CA ALA A 384 32.30 -0.52 -27.45
C ALA A 384 32.36 -1.89 -26.74
N LEU A 385 32.98 -2.82 -27.44
CA LEU A 385 33.31 -4.18 -27.04
C LEU A 385 34.28 -4.17 -25.83
N SER A 386 34.14 -5.16 -24.95
CA SER A 386 35.24 -5.64 -24.11
C SER A 386 35.17 -7.17 -23.99
N PRO A 387 36.33 -7.85 -23.98
CA PRO A 387 36.44 -9.26 -24.33
C PRO A 387 36.10 -10.19 -23.17
N GLY A 388 35.58 -11.35 -23.54
CA GLY A 388 35.06 -12.37 -22.65
C GLY A 388 36.13 -13.04 -21.78
N VAL A 389 35.79 -13.21 -20.51
CA VAL A 389 36.34 -14.26 -19.66
C VAL A 389 35.41 -15.47 -19.82
N SER A 390 35.77 -16.36 -20.75
CA SER A 390 35.13 -17.66 -20.90
C SER A 390 35.36 -18.49 -19.63
N GLN A 391 34.31 -18.68 -18.84
CA GLN A 391 34.33 -19.71 -17.79
C GLN A 391 34.27 -21.09 -18.44
N PRO A 392 35.07 -22.07 -17.98
CA PRO A 392 35.05 -23.42 -18.52
C PRO A 392 33.72 -24.10 -18.19
N LEU A 393 32.97 -24.41 -19.25
CA LEU A 393 31.84 -25.35 -19.24
C LEU A 393 32.36 -26.76 -18.98
N TRP A 394 32.53 -27.12 -17.71
CA TRP A 394 32.73 -28.52 -17.33
C TRP A 394 31.42 -29.28 -17.60
N PRO A 395 31.43 -30.38 -18.36
CA PRO A 395 30.25 -31.21 -18.55
C PRO A 395 29.92 -31.88 -17.21
N ARG A 396 28.95 -31.31 -16.49
CA ARG A 396 28.37 -31.96 -15.31
C ARG A 396 27.64 -33.20 -15.79
N ARG A 397 28.26 -34.38 -15.59
CA ARG A 397 27.52 -35.65 -15.71
C ARG A 397 26.29 -35.55 -14.81
N PRO A 398 25.09 -35.84 -15.33
CA PRO A 398 23.91 -35.84 -14.51
C PRO A 398 24.11 -36.87 -13.40
N PRO A 399 23.73 -36.52 -12.17
CA PRO A 399 23.92 -37.42 -11.07
C PRO A 399 23.14 -38.74 -11.21
N PRO A 400 23.63 -39.86 -10.66
CA PRO A 400 23.09 -41.20 -10.90
C PRO A 400 21.63 -41.41 -10.47
N TRP A 401 21.08 -40.58 -9.55
CA TRP A 401 19.68 -40.68 -9.12
C TRP A 401 18.69 -39.96 -10.05
N ARG A 402 19.16 -39.32 -11.12
CA ARG A 402 18.31 -38.66 -12.14
C ARG A 402 18.04 -39.52 -13.38
N SER A 403 18.49 -40.78 -13.38
CA SER A 403 18.37 -41.68 -14.53
C SER A 403 17.02 -42.39 -14.57
#